data_AF-T1HE48-F1
#
_entry.id   AF-T1HE48-F1
#
_cell.length_a   1.000
_cell.length_b   1.000
_cell.length_c   1.000
_cell.angle_alpha   90.00
_cell.angle_beta   90.00
_cell.angle_gamma   90.00
#
_symmetry.space_group_name_H-M   'P 1'
#
loop_
_entity.id
_entity.type
_entity.pdbx_description
1 polymer ?
#
loop_
_entity_poly.entity_id
_entity_poly.type
_entity_poly.pdbx_seq_one_letter_code
_entity_poly.pdbx_strand_id
1 'polypeptide(L)'
;MKDWLPDNDSAIFVTEFNSPKDLAEYLIFLANNSTAYNKHRKHKIDQKIANNYLIKKFRPYEWTTENDSGTIVEEFECLLCMNSFNTNISIVNKKHYDCPIPVSMVDRKYNISNWWHRDYHVTKCEALALRKFMYNIDKNYEKMAGPLCIQMRFVTFTAFIAVLVLATFHLTEAKRKRKFDGDFEFAEEALN
;
A
#
# COMPACT_ATOMS: atom_id res chain seq x y z
N MET A 1 -6.43 13.27 -26.35
CA MET A 1 -5.09 12.68 -26.01
C MET A 1 -4.06 13.77 -25.79
N LYS A 2 -3.99 14.78 -26.68
CA LYS A 2 -3.14 15.97 -26.50
C LYS A 2 -3.38 16.71 -25.17
N ASP A 3 -4.62 16.73 -24.68
CA ASP A 3 -4.99 17.39 -23.42
C ASP A 3 -4.32 16.81 -22.17
N TRP A 4 -3.73 15.62 -22.27
CA TRP A 4 -3.04 14.92 -21.18
C TRP A 4 -1.52 14.99 -21.29
N LEU A 5 -0.99 15.71 -22.28
CA LEU A 5 0.44 15.87 -22.46
C LEU A 5 1.02 16.95 -21.51
N PRO A 6 2.24 16.79 -20.98
CA PRO A 6 2.90 17.79 -20.15
C PRO A 6 3.09 19.16 -20.83
N ASP A 7 3.39 19.14 -22.12
CA ASP A 7 3.53 20.29 -23.01
C ASP A 7 3.13 19.87 -24.45
N ASN A 8 2.97 20.84 -25.35
CA ASN A 8 2.51 20.58 -26.72
C ASN A 8 3.50 19.79 -27.58
N ASP A 9 4.78 19.80 -27.24
CA ASP A 9 5.85 19.13 -27.99
C ASP A 9 6.21 17.77 -27.36
N SER A 10 5.65 17.38 -26.22
CA SER A 10 6.10 16.22 -25.46
C SER A 10 5.85 14.86 -26.11
N ALA A 11 5.07 14.81 -27.19
CA ALA A 11 4.84 13.62 -27.99
C ALA A 11 4.76 13.96 -29.48
N ILE A 12 5.11 12.98 -30.32
CA ILE A 12 5.02 13.06 -31.77
C ILE A 12 3.79 12.27 -32.20
N PHE A 13 2.85 12.91 -32.88
CA PHE A 13 1.65 12.23 -33.37
C PHE A 13 1.81 11.84 -34.83
N VAL A 14 1.69 10.55 -35.12
CA VAL A 14 1.77 10.02 -36.50
C VAL A 14 0.76 10.69 -37.43
N THR A 15 -0.41 11.09 -36.90
CA THR A 15 -1.47 11.77 -37.66
C THR A 15 -1.11 13.18 -38.12
N GLU A 16 -0.02 13.77 -37.63
CA GLU A 16 0.45 15.11 -38.04
C GLU A 16 1.36 15.08 -39.28
N PHE A 17 1.66 13.88 -39.80
CA PHE A 17 2.51 13.68 -40.95
C PHE A 17 1.67 13.21 -42.14
N ASN A 18 1.93 13.78 -43.32
CA ASN A 18 1.21 13.44 -44.54
C ASN A 18 1.54 12.02 -45.04
N SER A 19 2.73 11.51 -44.69
CA SER A 19 3.17 10.17 -45.04
C SER A 19 4.11 9.56 -43.98
N PRO A 20 4.25 8.22 -43.95
CA PRO A 20 5.27 7.56 -43.12
C PRO A 20 6.70 8.00 -43.42
N LYS A 21 6.97 8.43 -44.68
CA LYS A 21 8.27 8.94 -45.10
C LYS A 21 8.60 10.25 -44.39
N ASP A 22 7.64 11.18 -44.33
CA ASP A 22 7.83 12.47 -43.65
C ASP A 22 8.11 12.28 -42.15
N LEU A 23 7.41 11.33 -41.51
CA LEU A 23 7.68 10.95 -40.12
C LEU A 23 9.10 10.39 -39.97
N ALA A 24 9.53 9.49 -40.86
CA ALA A 24 10.87 8.90 -40.80
C ALA A 24 11.96 9.97 -40.96
N GLU A 25 11.80 10.89 -41.91
CA GLU A 25 12.73 12.01 -42.13
C GLU A 25 12.78 12.93 -40.90
N TYR A 26 11.62 13.22 -40.29
CA TYR A 26 11.55 14.01 -39.06
C TYR A 26 12.25 13.32 -37.88
N LEU A 27 12.07 12.01 -37.71
CA LEU A 27 12.75 11.25 -36.65
C LEU A 27 14.27 11.23 -36.85
N ILE A 28 14.75 11.11 -38.09
CA ILE A 28 16.19 11.20 -38.42
C ILE A 28 16.71 12.60 -38.10
N PHE A 29 15.96 13.65 -38.44
CA PHE A 29 16.30 15.02 -38.06
C PHE A 29 16.42 15.19 -36.55
N LEU A 30 15.46 14.69 -35.77
CA LEU A 30 15.51 14.73 -34.31
C LEU A 30 16.71 13.96 -33.75
N ALA A 31 17.04 12.79 -34.30
CA ALA A 31 18.20 12.00 -33.88
C ALA A 31 19.52 12.76 -34.07
N ASN A 32 19.63 13.55 -35.13
CA ASN A 32 20.84 14.32 -35.47
C ASN A 32 20.88 15.73 -34.87
N ASN A 33 19.77 16.23 -34.31
CA ASN A 33 19.67 17.58 -33.77
C ASN A 33 19.26 17.56 -32.30
N SER A 34 20.25 17.69 -31.41
CA SER A 34 20.05 17.67 -29.96
C SER A 34 19.14 18.80 -29.46
N THR A 35 19.20 19.98 -30.07
CA THR A 35 18.34 21.12 -29.72
C THR A 35 16.88 20.83 -30.05
N ALA A 36 16.60 20.31 -31.25
CA ALA A 36 15.26 19.93 -31.66
C ALA A 36 14.71 18.77 -30.81
N TYR A 37 15.52 17.75 -30.55
CA TYR A 37 15.16 16.64 -29.68
C TYR A 37 14.84 17.10 -28.25
N ASN A 38 15.64 17.99 -27.68
CA ASN A 38 15.44 18.50 -26.33
C ASN A 38 14.17 19.34 -26.19
N LYS A 39 13.64 19.91 -27.28
CA LYS A 39 12.33 20.57 -27.27
C LYS A 39 11.22 19.62 -26.81
N HIS A 40 11.20 18.38 -27.30
CA HIS A 40 10.25 17.34 -26.88
C HIS A 40 10.45 16.87 -25.43
N ARG A 41 11.60 17.17 -24.82
CA ARG A 41 11.97 16.80 -23.45
C ARG A 41 11.96 17.98 -22.49
N LYS A 42 11.54 19.16 -22.94
CA LYS A 42 11.65 20.39 -22.17
C LYS A 42 10.99 20.28 -20.79
N HIS A 43 9.79 19.70 -20.70
CA HIS A 43 9.13 19.45 -19.42
C HIS A 43 9.94 18.59 -18.42
N LYS A 44 10.81 17.68 -18.91
CA LYS A 44 11.70 16.87 -18.06
C LYS A 44 12.96 17.62 -17.66
N ILE A 45 13.53 18.38 -18.59
CA ILE A 45 14.76 19.14 -18.37
C ILE A 45 14.49 20.28 -17.38
N ASP A 46 13.40 21.02 -17.60
CA ASP A 46 13.01 22.16 -16.77
C ASP A 46 12.20 21.72 -15.52
N GLN A 47 11.88 20.43 -15.41
CA GLN A 47 11.01 19.85 -14.37
C GLN A 47 9.68 20.60 -14.21
N LYS A 48 9.12 21.07 -15.33
CA LYS A 48 7.94 21.93 -15.36
C LYS A 48 6.92 21.43 -16.36
N ILE A 49 5.70 21.22 -15.89
CA ILE A 49 4.52 20.93 -16.73
C ILE A 49 3.91 22.27 -17.15
N ALA A 50 3.67 22.46 -18.46
CA ALA A 50 3.04 23.66 -18.99
C ALA A 50 1.51 23.53 -19.14
N ASN A 51 1.02 22.30 -19.19
CA ASN A 51 -0.40 22.01 -19.35
C ASN A 51 -1.20 22.26 -18.05
N ASN A 52 -1.89 23.41 -18.00
CA ASN A 52 -2.74 23.79 -16.88
C ASN A 52 -3.92 22.85 -16.63
N TYR A 53 -4.47 22.21 -17.67
CA TYR A 53 -5.53 21.22 -17.49
C TYR A 53 -5.00 20.01 -16.73
N LEU A 54 -3.83 19.50 -17.14
CA LEU A 54 -3.15 18.40 -16.46
C LEU A 54 -2.84 18.75 -15.01
N ILE A 55 -2.29 19.93 -14.74
CA ILE A 55 -2.00 20.40 -13.37
C ILE A 55 -3.27 20.46 -12.51
N LYS A 56 -4.38 20.98 -13.06
CA LYS A 56 -5.66 21.06 -12.31
C LYS A 56 -6.30 19.70 -12.07
N LYS A 57 -6.09 18.74 -12.97
CA LYS A 57 -6.64 17.38 -12.87
C LYS A 57 -5.78 16.47 -12.00
N PHE A 58 -4.48 16.70 -11.97
CA PHE A 58 -3.61 16.16 -10.93
C PHE A 58 -3.95 16.85 -9.62
N ARG A 59 -4.85 16.26 -8.85
CA ARG A 59 -4.87 16.55 -7.41
C ARG A 59 -3.52 16.12 -6.86
N PRO A 60 -2.80 16.96 -6.08
CA PRO A 60 -1.85 16.41 -5.13
C PRO A 60 -2.69 15.50 -4.23
N TYR A 61 -2.57 14.20 -4.44
CA TYR A 61 -3.05 13.30 -3.42
C TYR A 61 -2.14 13.49 -2.22
N GLU A 62 -2.73 13.66 -1.05
CA GLU A 62 -2.04 13.80 0.24
C GLU A 62 -1.35 12.49 0.69
N TRP A 63 -0.94 11.61 -0.25
CA TRP A 63 -0.35 10.29 0.01
C TRP A 63 1.00 10.30 0.74
N THR A 64 1.48 11.44 1.22
CA THR A 64 2.81 11.54 1.83
C THR A 64 2.88 12.51 3.00
N THR A 65 1.78 12.75 3.72
CA THR A 65 1.98 13.12 5.13
C THR A 65 2.09 11.83 5.92
N GLU A 66 3.15 11.70 6.73
CA GLU A 66 3.40 10.53 7.59
C GLU A 66 2.24 10.21 8.57
N ASN A 67 1.17 11.01 8.54
CA ASN A 67 0.03 10.98 9.44
C ASN A 67 -1.32 10.69 8.76
N ASP A 68 -1.39 10.56 7.42
CA ASP A 68 -2.65 10.23 6.74
C ASP A 68 -2.75 8.72 6.51
N SER A 69 -3.49 8.06 7.40
CA SER A 69 -3.50 6.61 7.62
C SER A 69 -4.46 5.89 6.67
N GLY A 70 -4.21 5.98 5.37
CA GLY A 70 -5.02 5.32 4.36
C GLY A 70 -4.30 5.19 3.02
N THR A 71 -3.71 4.05 2.73
CA THR A 71 -3.41 3.74 1.31
C THR A 71 -4.72 3.71 0.51
N ILE A 72 -4.68 3.92 -0.81
CA ILE A 72 -5.89 3.77 -1.69
C ILE A 72 -6.57 2.42 -1.44
N VAL A 73 -5.75 1.41 -1.12
CA VAL A 73 -6.21 0.06 -0.77
C VAL A 73 -7.01 0.09 0.53
N GLU A 74 -6.49 0.72 1.58
CA GLU A 74 -7.20 0.86 2.87
C GLU A 74 -8.50 1.67 2.76
N GLU A 75 -8.51 2.76 1.99
CA GLU A 75 -9.74 3.53 1.74
C GLU A 75 -10.79 2.69 1.00
N PHE A 76 -10.35 1.91 0.00
CA PHE A 76 -11.21 0.99 -0.73
C PHE A 76 -11.74 -0.13 0.16
N GLU A 77 -10.90 -0.72 1.00
CA GLU A 77 -11.30 -1.73 1.98
C GLU A 77 -12.32 -1.18 2.97
N CYS A 78 -12.13 0.05 3.45
CA CYS A 78 -13.08 0.73 4.33
C CYS A 78 -14.42 0.99 3.63
N LEU A 79 -14.40 1.45 2.38
CA LEU A 79 -15.61 1.65 1.57
C LEU A 79 -16.37 0.34 1.36
N LEU A 80 -15.66 -0.76 1.07
CA LEU A 80 -16.27 -2.09 0.95
C LEU A 80 -16.88 -2.56 2.26
N CYS A 81 -16.17 -2.37 3.38
CA CYS A 81 -16.66 -2.71 4.71
C CYS A 81 -17.97 -1.96 5.03
N MET A 82 -17.99 -0.64 4.85
CA MET A 82 -19.19 0.18 5.06
C MET A 82 -20.36 -0.25 4.18
N ASN A 83 -20.09 -0.58 2.91
CA ASN A 83 -21.12 -1.03 1.99
C ASN A 83 -21.60 -2.46 2.26
N SER A 84 -20.78 -3.31 2.90
CA SER A 84 -21.20 -4.67 3.27
C SER A 84 -22.32 -4.69 4.33
N PHE A 85 -22.46 -3.62 5.13
CA PHE A 85 -23.55 -3.44 6.08
C PHE A 85 -24.82 -2.85 5.46
N ASN A 86 -24.75 -2.29 4.24
CA ASN A 86 -25.92 -1.86 3.50
C ASN A 86 -26.57 -3.08 2.84
N THR A 87 -27.82 -3.36 3.21
CA THR A 87 -28.62 -4.52 2.74
C THR A 87 -29.07 -4.43 1.28
N ASN A 88 -28.58 -3.44 0.52
CA ASN A 88 -28.80 -3.36 -0.90
C ASN A 88 -27.94 -4.41 -1.59
N ILE A 89 -28.61 -5.50 -1.99
CA ILE A 89 -28.07 -6.69 -2.63
C ILE A 89 -27.04 -6.31 -3.69
N SER A 90 -25.78 -6.67 -3.44
CA SER A 90 -24.76 -6.59 -4.47
C SER A 90 -25.01 -7.70 -5.49
N ILE A 91 -25.21 -7.33 -6.76
CA ILE A 91 -25.36 -8.26 -7.89
C ILE A 91 -23.97 -8.78 -8.25
N VAL A 92 -23.22 -9.29 -7.28
CA VAL A 92 -21.88 -9.81 -7.53
C VAL A 92 -21.96 -11.32 -7.51
N ASN A 93 -22.08 -11.87 -8.72
CA ASN A 93 -22.10 -13.31 -8.92
C ASN A 93 -20.68 -13.88 -8.80
N LYS A 94 -20.58 -15.21 -8.62
CA LYS A 94 -19.29 -15.91 -8.54
C LYS A 94 -18.38 -15.59 -9.74
N LYS A 95 -18.94 -15.42 -10.95
CA LYS A 95 -18.15 -15.11 -12.16
C LYS A 95 -17.41 -13.78 -12.08
N HIS A 96 -17.88 -12.84 -11.26
CA HIS A 96 -17.21 -11.55 -11.07
C HIS A 96 -15.89 -11.68 -10.28
N TYR A 97 -15.77 -12.69 -9.40
CA TYR A 97 -14.59 -12.93 -8.57
C TYR A 97 -13.81 -14.21 -8.94
N ASP A 98 -14.28 -14.99 -9.92
CA ASP A 98 -13.62 -16.22 -10.38
C ASP A 98 -12.48 -15.89 -11.35
N CYS A 99 -11.51 -15.11 -10.86
CA CYS A 99 -10.35 -14.68 -11.63
C CYS A 99 -9.40 -15.88 -11.84
N PRO A 100 -8.97 -16.15 -13.09
CA PRO A 100 -7.98 -17.17 -13.36
C PRO A 100 -6.64 -16.81 -12.70
N ILE A 101 -5.77 -17.80 -12.54
CA ILE A 101 -4.41 -17.59 -12.02
C ILE A 101 -3.70 -16.57 -12.92
N PRO A 102 -3.11 -15.50 -12.37
CA PRO A 102 -2.41 -14.50 -13.16
C PRO A 102 -1.21 -15.13 -13.85
N VAL A 103 -0.97 -14.67 -15.08
CA VAL A 103 0.21 -15.01 -15.87
C VAL A 103 0.90 -13.72 -16.29
N SER A 104 2.22 -13.77 -16.52
CA SER A 104 2.93 -12.56 -16.92
C SER A 104 2.51 -12.12 -18.33
N MET A 105 2.37 -10.81 -18.53
CA MET A 105 2.00 -10.26 -19.84
C MET A 105 3.09 -10.43 -20.90
N VAL A 106 4.34 -10.65 -20.49
CA VAL A 106 5.51 -10.73 -21.39
C VAL A 106 5.67 -12.15 -21.93
N ASP A 107 5.72 -13.14 -21.03
CA ASP A 107 6.01 -14.54 -21.37
C ASP A 107 4.78 -15.45 -21.32
N ARG A 108 3.64 -14.95 -20.81
CA ARG A 108 2.39 -15.71 -20.58
C ARG A 108 2.58 -16.97 -19.73
N LYS A 109 3.63 -16.98 -18.90
CA LYS A 109 3.94 -18.09 -18.01
C LYS A 109 3.67 -17.71 -16.58
N TYR A 110 3.27 -18.72 -15.81
CA TYR A 110 3.23 -18.64 -14.36
C TYR A 110 4.63 -18.85 -13.80
N ASN A 111 5.01 -18.01 -12.83
CA ASN A 111 6.31 -18.06 -12.16
C ASN A 111 6.15 -17.63 -10.70
N ILE A 112 6.31 -18.57 -9.76
CA ILE A 112 6.13 -18.32 -8.32
C ILE A 112 7.20 -17.41 -7.69
N SER A 113 8.32 -17.21 -8.39
CA SER A 113 9.33 -16.23 -7.98
C SER A 113 8.88 -14.80 -8.25
N ASN A 114 7.93 -14.59 -9.18
CA ASN A 114 7.30 -13.29 -9.36
C ASN A 114 6.41 -12.99 -8.14
N TRP A 115 6.63 -11.84 -7.52
CA TRP A 115 5.88 -11.44 -6.33
C TRP A 115 4.37 -11.43 -6.57
N TRP A 116 3.88 -10.88 -7.69
CA TRP A 116 2.45 -10.81 -7.98
C TRP A 116 1.78 -12.18 -8.09
N HIS A 117 2.48 -13.16 -8.69
CA HIS A 117 1.99 -14.53 -8.76
C HIS A 117 1.94 -15.20 -7.39
N ARG A 118 2.97 -14.99 -6.57
CA ARG A 118 3.00 -15.48 -5.18
C ARG A 118 1.86 -14.87 -4.35
N ASP A 119 1.68 -13.56 -4.48
CA ASP A 119 0.68 -12.79 -3.75
C ASP A 119 -0.72 -13.33 -4.02
N TYR A 120 -1.08 -13.57 -5.28
CA TYR A 120 -2.36 -14.19 -5.66
C TYR A 120 -2.63 -15.51 -4.89
N HIS A 121 -1.61 -16.37 -4.74
CA HIS A 121 -1.77 -17.63 -4.01
C HIS A 121 -1.97 -17.42 -2.52
N VAL A 122 -1.22 -16.49 -1.92
CA VAL A 122 -1.33 -16.15 -0.49
C VAL A 122 -2.72 -15.57 -0.22
N THR A 123 -3.14 -14.56 -0.98
CA THR A 123 -4.45 -13.91 -0.81
C THR A 123 -5.60 -14.87 -1.04
N LYS A 124 -5.49 -15.83 -1.97
CA LYS A 124 -6.49 -16.88 -2.16
C LYS A 124 -6.64 -17.75 -0.91
N CYS A 125 -5.53 -18.13 -0.28
CA CYS A 125 -5.55 -18.90 0.97
C CYS A 125 -6.15 -18.08 2.12
N GLU A 126 -5.77 -16.81 2.25
CA GLU A 126 -6.31 -15.88 3.25
C GLU A 126 -7.82 -15.69 3.10
N ALA A 127 -8.30 -15.49 1.87
CA ALA A 127 -9.73 -15.37 1.59
C ALA A 127 -10.51 -16.64 1.95
N LEU A 128 -9.94 -17.84 1.71
CA LEU A 128 -10.54 -19.10 2.13
C LEU A 128 -10.58 -19.25 3.65
N ALA A 129 -9.50 -18.86 4.34
CA ALA A 129 -9.42 -18.88 5.79
C ALA A 129 -10.45 -17.90 6.41
N LEU A 130 -10.53 -16.68 5.88
CA LEU A 130 -11.50 -15.66 6.27
C LEU A 130 -12.94 -16.16 6.06
N ARG A 131 -13.24 -16.75 4.90
CA ARG A 131 -14.56 -17.33 4.62
C ARG A 131 -14.94 -18.41 5.64
N LYS A 132 -14.00 -19.29 5.98
CA LYS A 132 -14.22 -20.34 6.99
C LYS A 132 -14.43 -19.75 8.38
N PHE A 133 -13.66 -18.71 8.72
CA PHE A 133 -13.80 -17.97 9.96
C PHE A 133 -15.18 -17.32 10.05
N MET A 134 -15.63 -16.60 9.01
CA MET A 134 -16.96 -15.99 8.94
C MET A 134 -18.08 -17.04 9.06
N TYR A 135 -17.99 -18.18 8.37
CA TYR A 135 -18.98 -19.25 8.47
C TYR A 135 -19.06 -19.86 9.89
N ASN A 136 -17.90 -20.02 10.55
CA ASN A 136 -17.86 -20.53 11.93
C ASN A 136 -18.33 -19.49 12.94
N ILE A 137 -18.12 -18.20 12.66
CA ILE A 137 -18.70 -17.09 13.42
C ILE A 137 -20.21 -17.12 13.30
N ASP A 138 -20.76 -17.25 12.09
CA ASP A 138 -22.20 -17.28 11.83
C ASP A 138 -22.90 -18.40 12.62
N LYS A 139 -22.27 -19.59 12.69
CA LYS A 139 -22.74 -20.70 13.55
C LYS A 139 -22.69 -20.44 15.06
N ASN A 140 -21.83 -19.54 15.51
CA ASN A 140 -21.75 -19.10 16.91
C ASN A 140 -22.57 -17.84 17.18
N TYR A 141 -23.00 -17.12 16.14
CA TYR A 141 -23.75 -15.86 16.24
C TYR A 141 -25.21 -16.05 16.65
N GLU A 142 -25.82 -17.22 16.41
CA GLU A 142 -27.13 -17.56 17.01
C GLU A 142 -27.09 -17.56 18.55
N LYS A 143 -25.90 -17.63 19.18
CA LYS A 143 -25.72 -17.55 20.63
C LYS A 143 -25.19 -16.20 21.13
N MET A 144 -24.86 -15.26 20.26
CA MET A 144 -24.28 -13.95 20.62
C MET A 144 -24.94 -12.79 19.86
N ALA A 145 -26.25 -12.83 19.67
CA ALA A 145 -27.01 -11.65 19.22
C ALA A 145 -27.10 -10.63 20.38
N GLY A 146 -26.05 -9.81 20.52
CA GLY A 146 -25.94 -8.66 21.41
C GLY A 146 -24.76 -7.76 20.98
N PRO A 147 -24.84 -6.44 21.19
CA PRO A 147 -24.12 -5.45 20.39
C PRO A 147 -22.61 -5.43 20.69
N LEU A 148 -21.81 -6.04 19.81
CA LEU A 148 -20.35 -6.08 19.89
C LEU A 148 -19.69 -5.15 18.86
N CYS A 149 -20.18 -3.91 18.75
CA CYS A 149 -19.47 -2.84 18.03
C CYS A 149 -18.74 -1.84 18.94
N ILE A 150 -18.73 -2.04 20.27
CA ILE A 150 -18.03 -1.14 21.21
C ILE A 150 -16.84 -1.82 21.92
N GLN A 151 -16.76 -3.16 21.94
CA GLN A 151 -15.75 -3.85 22.76
C GLN A 151 -14.40 -4.15 22.09
N MET A 152 -14.23 -3.93 20.78
CA MET A 152 -12.95 -4.22 20.10
C MET A 152 -11.82 -3.22 20.43
N ARG A 153 -12.08 -2.17 21.22
CA ARG A 153 -11.03 -1.27 21.72
C ARG A 153 -10.56 -1.57 23.16
N PHE A 154 -11.27 -2.41 23.92
CA PHE A 154 -10.91 -2.68 25.32
C PHE A 154 -9.92 -3.84 25.49
N VAL A 155 -9.99 -4.86 24.63
CA VAL A 155 -9.18 -6.08 24.80
C VAL A 155 -7.69 -5.84 24.47
N THR A 156 -7.40 -4.89 23.57
CA THR A 156 -6.02 -4.48 23.28
C THR A 156 -5.43 -3.61 24.40
N PHE A 157 -6.24 -2.75 25.03
CA PHE A 157 -5.79 -1.90 26.14
C PHE A 157 -5.45 -2.71 27.40
N THR A 158 -6.23 -3.74 27.73
CA THR A 158 -5.94 -4.60 28.88
C THR A 158 -4.68 -5.45 28.68
N ALA A 159 -4.41 -5.91 27.46
CA ALA A 159 -3.20 -6.65 27.14
C ALA A 159 -1.93 -5.78 27.25
N PHE A 160 -1.99 -4.52 26.81
CA PHE A 160 -0.88 -3.58 26.95
C PHE A 160 -0.59 -3.21 28.42
N ILE A 161 -1.63 -3.01 29.23
CA ILE A 161 -1.45 -2.74 30.67
C ILE A 161 -0.85 -3.96 31.37
N ALA A 162 -1.28 -5.18 31.05
CA ALA A 162 -0.70 -6.39 31.63
C ALA A 162 0.79 -6.56 31.29
N VAL A 163 1.19 -6.26 30.05
CA VAL A 163 2.60 -6.30 29.62
C VAL A 163 3.43 -5.22 30.31
N LEU A 164 2.91 -4.01 30.47
CA LEU A 164 3.59 -2.92 31.21
C LEU A 164 3.72 -3.22 32.71
N VAL A 165 2.69 -3.81 33.33
CA VAL A 165 2.74 -4.23 34.73
C VAL A 165 3.73 -5.37 34.93
N LEU A 166 3.79 -6.35 34.02
CA LEU A 166 4.77 -7.44 34.08
C LEU A 166 6.21 -6.95 33.84
N ALA A 167 6.41 -6.02 32.90
CA ALA A 167 7.72 -5.43 32.64
C ALA A 167 8.22 -4.58 33.82
N THR A 168 7.34 -3.82 34.47
CA THR A 168 7.69 -3.05 35.67
C THR A 168 7.94 -3.94 36.89
N PHE A 169 7.23 -5.07 37.02
CA PHE A 169 7.46 -6.06 38.07
C PHE A 169 8.83 -6.76 37.91
N HIS A 170 9.19 -7.18 36.69
CA HIS A 170 10.52 -7.75 36.42
C HIS A 170 11.66 -6.74 36.63
N LEU A 171 11.47 -5.47 36.29
CA LEU A 171 12.46 -4.42 36.54
C LEU A 171 12.60 -4.08 38.04
N THR A 172 11.53 -4.20 38.83
CA THR A 172 11.60 -4.03 40.29
C THR A 172 12.23 -5.24 40.98
N GLU A 173 11.99 -6.47 40.53
CA GLU A 173 12.70 -7.66 41.02
C GLU A 173 14.20 -7.64 40.65
N ALA A 174 14.54 -7.21 39.44
CA ALA A 174 15.94 -7.08 39.01
C ALA A 174 16.70 -5.96 39.76
N LYS A 175 16.01 -4.90 40.19
CA LYS A 175 16.58 -3.88 41.10
C LYS A 175 16.64 -4.36 42.55
N ARG A 176 15.70 -5.20 43.00
CA ARG A 176 15.70 -5.78 44.36
C ARG A 176 16.79 -6.83 44.54
N LYS A 177 17.09 -7.66 43.52
CA LYS A 177 18.25 -8.58 43.52
C LYS A 177 19.59 -7.85 43.55
N ARG A 178 19.77 -6.81 42.71
CA ARG A 178 21.01 -6.00 42.71
C ARG A 178 21.29 -5.24 44.01
N LYS A 179 20.27 -4.95 44.81
CA LYS A 179 20.44 -4.33 46.14
C LYS A 179 20.80 -5.34 47.23
N PHE A 180 20.49 -6.63 47.03
CA PHE A 180 20.79 -7.69 48.00
C PHE A 180 22.23 -8.23 47.85
N ASP A 181 22.78 -8.19 46.63
CA ASP A 181 24.17 -8.62 46.34
C ASP A 181 25.24 -7.53 46.62
N GLY A 182 24.84 -6.32 46.99
CA GLY A 182 25.72 -5.15 47.11
C GLY A 182 26.22 -4.80 48.52
N ASP A 183 25.81 -5.53 49.56
CA ASP A 183 26.13 -5.22 50.97
C ASP A 183 27.18 -6.18 51.59
N PHE A 184 27.99 -6.87 50.78
CA PHE A 184 29.02 -7.80 51.28
C PHE A 184 30.34 -7.73 50.47
N GLU A 185 31.06 -6.61 50.55
CA GLU A 185 32.53 -6.56 50.63
C GLU A 185 32.97 -5.12 50.94
N PHE A 186 33.56 -4.95 52.12
CA PHE A 186 34.15 -3.73 52.65
C PHE A 186 35.64 -3.99 52.86
N ALA A 187 36.47 -2.98 52.56
CA ALA A 187 37.93 -2.90 52.74
C ALA A 187 38.72 -3.85 51.82
N GLU A 188 39.72 -3.41 51.05
CA GLU A 188 40.94 -2.66 51.38
C GLU A 188 41.52 -2.33 49.98
N GLU A 189 41.95 -1.13 49.60
CA GLU A 189 43.17 -0.48 50.08
C GLU A 189 43.23 0.92 49.43
N ALA A 190 43.30 1.94 50.29
CA ALA A 190 43.79 3.26 49.94
C ALA A 190 45.25 3.33 50.43
N LEU A 191 46.09 4.07 49.69
CA LEU A 191 47.42 4.64 50.03
C LEU A 191 48.61 4.08 49.24
N ASN A 192 49.19 4.97 48.42
CA ASN A 192 50.54 4.98 47.80
C ASN A 192 50.88 3.92 46.75
#